data_AF-G6E7J7-F1
#
_entry.id   AF-G6E7J7-F1
#
_cell.length_a   1.000
_cell.length_b   1.000
_cell.length_c   1.000
_cell.angle_alpha   90.00
_cell.angle_beta   90.00
_cell.angle_gamma   90.00
#
_symmetry.space_group_name_H-M   'P 1'
#
loop_
_entity.id
_entity.type
_entity.pdbx_description
1 polymer ?
#
loop_
_entity_poly.entity_id
_entity_poly.type
_entity_poly.pdbx_seq_one_letter_code
_entity_poly.pdbx_strand_id
1 'polypeptide(L)'
;MATITEILLSGSSWTPPAGVTSVVAHCGAPGGNGVKGGGGSRNGGGGGAFASGTVSVTAGVPVSIQIGAGGSGTDTWFSSASTVMAKAGANASLGSAAPGGSAASSFGSTKFSGGAGGRITNSNCYGGGGGGGAAGPNGAGADGGRSSQHASYNGSGAGGGGGANGGSAGGNGSTPTGSSEGQSGAGGAGGNNRFSTGGGSPPSGAGSSGGGGAGGDAATPSGNGGAGSYEALWTDNSGGANDGVSIGPGGGGGGGSGGTPSSQNGANGSYGAGGGGARDTGSVTAGSGGAGYIVLVYDVVSGVTGTLIAQESGTDTASASGTVEVSGAASTQETGSDTASASGGVAIVGSLAGIEAGADAATGTLAVAVTGALTAQETGQDSPSVSGSVAISGALAAQETGTDDLGASGTVTDGASITGTLTAQESGADSAAASGSVAINGALAAQEAANDNLAATGGVSIAGSLVAAETGQDFAAGAATARVTGALYAVEVGSDTFATTVLVDANPTTTRLASSNRPSRSAA
;
A
#
# COMPACT_ATOMS: atom_id res chain seq x y z
N MET A 1 0.82 -10.14 -4.49
CA MET A 1 1.19 -9.15 -3.45
C MET A 1 2.55 -8.59 -3.81
N ALA A 2 2.66 -7.27 -3.95
CA ALA A 2 3.92 -6.59 -4.17
C ALA A 2 4.28 -5.80 -2.91
N THR A 3 5.52 -5.95 -2.41
CA THR A 3 6.02 -5.14 -1.31
C THR A 3 6.50 -3.80 -1.85
N ILE A 4 5.90 -2.74 -1.32
CA ILE A 4 6.22 -1.35 -1.64
C ILE A 4 6.97 -0.71 -0.48
N THR A 5 8.00 0.05 -0.82
CA THR A 5 8.75 0.96 0.04
C THR A 5 8.46 2.38 -0.42
N GLU A 6 7.82 3.18 0.42
CA GLU A 6 7.54 4.59 0.17
C GLU A 6 8.32 5.46 1.16
N ILE A 7 9.01 6.48 0.64
CA ILE A 7 9.83 7.40 1.42
C ILE A 7 9.13 8.75 1.54
N LEU A 8 8.99 9.22 2.78
CA LEU A 8 8.44 10.53 3.09
C LEU A 8 9.54 11.40 3.71
N LEU A 9 9.87 12.51 3.04
CA LEU A 9 10.87 13.50 3.47
C LEU A 9 10.25 14.83 3.91
N SER A 10 8.95 15.02 3.67
CA SER A 10 8.16 16.18 4.11
C SER A 10 6.66 15.83 4.11
N GLY A 11 5.82 16.76 4.60
CA GLY A 11 4.37 16.61 4.63
C GLY A 11 3.78 16.48 6.04
N SER A 12 2.46 16.45 6.12
CA SER A 12 1.68 16.34 7.36
C SER A 12 0.67 15.19 7.36
N SER A 13 0.46 14.53 6.21
CA SER A 13 -0.38 13.34 6.08
C SER A 13 0.11 12.41 4.98
N TRP A 14 -0.21 11.12 5.11
CA TRP A 14 -0.07 10.09 4.08
C TRP A 14 -1.39 9.34 3.93
N THR A 15 -1.81 9.05 2.69
CA THR A 15 -3.05 8.30 2.44
C THR A 15 -2.69 6.90 1.96
N PRO A 16 -3.02 5.84 2.72
CA PRO A 16 -2.70 4.47 2.32
C PRO A 16 -3.35 4.13 0.97
N PRO A 17 -2.59 3.58 0.01
CA PRO A 17 -3.15 3.11 -1.26
C PRO A 17 -4.23 2.05 -1.09
N ALA A 18 -5.01 1.82 -2.15
CA ALA A 18 -5.97 0.71 -2.20
C ALA A 18 -5.28 -0.64 -1.91
N GLY A 19 -5.97 -1.52 -1.18
CA GLY A 19 -5.45 -2.85 -0.81
C GLY A 19 -4.43 -2.86 0.34
N VAL A 20 -4.11 -1.70 0.94
CA VAL A 20 -3.19 -1.61 2.08
C VAL A 20 -3.97 -1.53 3.40
N THR A 21 -3.76 -2.51 4.27
CA THR A 21 -4.43 -2.61 5.59
C THR A 21 -3.46 -2.51 6.77
N SER A 22 -2.16 -2.63 6.50
CA SER A 22 -1.10 -2.55 7.50
C SER A 22 0.19 -2.03 6.86
N VAL A 23 0.98 -1.30 7.63
CA VAL A 23 2.28 -0.76 7.21
C VAL A 23 3.30 -0.89 8.33
N VAL A 24 4.55 -1.20 7.97
CA VAL A 24 5.69 -1.04 8.87
C VAL A 24 6.26 0.36 8.65
N ALA A 25 6.16 1.21 9.67
CA ALA A 25 6.74 2.55 9.64
C ALA A 25 8.11 2.54 10.31
N HIS A 26 9.11 3.12 9.64
CA HIS A 26 10.45 3.38 10.16
C HIS A 26 10.66 4.90 10.24
N CYS A 27 10.77 5.43 11.46
CA CYS A 27 10.99 6.84 11.71
C CYS A 27 12.43 7.09 12.13
N GLY A 28 13.14 7.93 11.38
CA GLY A 28 14.41 8.54 11.78
C GLY A 28 14.20 9.97 12.21
N ALA A 29 14.54 10.32 13.45
CA ALA A 29 14.37 11.68 13.96
C ALA A 29 15.45 12.63 13.41
N PRO A 30 15.22 13.96 13.39
CA PRO A 30 16.27 14.90 13.01
C PRO A 30 17.41 14.94 14.04
N GLY A 31 18.58 15.32 13.57
CA GLY A 31 19.72 15.65 14.43
C GLY A 31 19.69 17.11 14.87
N GLY A 32 20.46 17.43 15.89
CA GLY A 32 20.64 18.78 16.39
C GLY A 32 21.76 19.55 15.68
N ASN A 33 21.68 20.87 15.73
CA ASN A 33 22.73 21.77 15.25
C ASN A 33 23.95 21.75 16.18
N GLY A 34 25.13 21.91 15.59
CA GLY A 34 26.31 22.31 16.34
C GLY A 34 26.18 23.75 16.87
N VAL A 35 27.06 24.13 17.78
CA VAL A 35 27.10 25.50 18.30
C VAL A 35 28.37 26.22 17.84
N LYS A 36 28.22 27.51 17.55
CA LYS A 36 29.31 28.45 17.34
C LYS A 36 29.63 29.15 18.67
N GLY A 37 30.90 29.24 19.05
CA GLY A 37 31.27 29.97 20.27
C GLY A 37 32.74 30.32 20.44
N GLY A 38 33.00 31.42 21.14
CA GLY A 38 34.32 31.78 21.66
C GLY A 38 34.68 30.92 22.89
N GLY A 39 35.97 30.89 23.26
CA GLY A 39 36.45 30.37 24.56
C GLY A 39 35.80 29.07 25.08
N GLY A 40 35.97 27.93 24.39
CA GLY A 40 35.57 26.61 24.91
C GLY A 40 34.20 26.07 24.51
N SER A 41 33.42 26.83 23.75
CA SER A 41 32.00 26.52 23.56
C SER A 41 31.63 26.21 22.11
N ARG A 42 32.18 25.12 21.55
CA ARG A 42 32.01 24.74 20.12
C ARG A 42 31.68 23.26 20.00
N ASN A 43 30.61 22.86 20.66
CA ASN A 43 30.19 21.46 20.74
C ASN A 43 29.41 21.03 19.48
N GLY A 44 29.47 19.74 19.16
CA GLY A 44 28.63 19.15 18.11
C GLY A 44 27.20 18.91 18.58
N GLY A 45 26.26 18.90 17.64
CA GLY A 45 24.87 18.52 17.87
C GLY A 45 24.71 17.00 18.03
N GLY A 46 23.64 16.57 18.68
CA GLY A 46 23.32 15.15 18.87
C GLY A 46 22.62 14.56 17.65
N GLY A 47 22.84 13.29 17.36
CA GLY A 47 22.06 12.56 16.34
C GLY A 47 20.66 12.23 16.84
N GLY A 48 19.70 12.10 15.92
CA GLY A 48 18.34 11.67 16.15
C GLY A 48 18.25 10.17 16.47
N ALA A 49 17.21 9.82 17.23
CA ALA A 49 16.85 8.44 17.51
C ALA A 49 16.24 7.77 16.28
N PHE A 50 16.02 6.46 16.41
CA PHE A 50 15.29 5.64 15.46
C PHE A 50 14.16 4.91 16.20
N ALA A 51 13.01 4.79 15.55
CA ALA A 51 11.93 3.93 16.00
C ALA A 51 11.22 3.27 14.81
N SER A 52 10.74 2.04 14.99
CA SER A 52 9.86 1.40 14.01
C SER A 52 8.73 0.61 14.66
N GLY A 53 7.66 0.39 13.91
CA GLY A 53 6.53 -0.42 14.35
C GLY A 53 5.52 -0.68 13.23
N THR A 54 4.69 -1.69 13.43
CA THR A 54 3.57 -2.02 12.52
C THR A 54 2.33 -1.26 12.94
N VAL A 55 1.66 -0.63 11.99
CA VAL A 55 0.44 0.18 12.20
C VAL A 55 -0.65 -0.31 11.26
N SER A 56 -1.82 -0.63 11.82
CA SER A 56 -3.02 -0.92 11.03
C SER A 56 -3.54 0.39 10.42
N VAL A 57 -3.89 0.33 9.13
CA VAL A 57 -4.36 1.50 8.37
C VAL A 57 -5.58 1.11 7.53
N THR A 58 -6.35 2.12 7.14
CA THR A 58 -7.50 1.94 6.24
C THR A 58 -7.20 2.65 4.93
N ALA A 59 -7.24 1.90 3.82
CA ALA A 59 -7.06 2.45 2.48
C ALA A 59 -7.93 3.69 2.25
N GLY A 60 -7.36 4.73 1.63
CA GLY A 60 -8.05 5.99 1.35
C GLY A 60 -8.28 6.92 2.56
N VAL A 61 -8.03 6.48 3.79
CA VAL A 61 -8.16 7.32 5.00
C VAL A 61 -6.81 7.95 5.36
N PRO A 62 -6.67 9.29 5.35
CA PRO A 62 -5.40 9.94 5.67
C PRO A 62 -4.89 9.61 7.08
N VAL A 63 -3.61 9.26 7.17
CA VAL A 63 -2.85 9.07 8.41
C VAL A 63 -1.98 10.30 8.64
N SER A 64 -2.09 10.92 9.81
CA SER A 64 -1.24 12.07 10.16
C SER A 64 0.22 11.64 10.31
N ILE A 65 1.14 12.52 9.93
CA ILE A 65 2.59 12.34 10.09
C ILE A 65 3.24 13.65 10.54
N GLN A 66 4.45 13.56 11.07
CA GLN A 66 5.33 14.71 11.27
C GLN A 66 6.77 14.33 10.98
N ILE A 67 7.45 15.15 10.19
CA ILE A 67 8.87 14.98 9.88
C ILE A 67 9.62 16.21 10.41
N GLY A 68 10.51 15.97 11.37
CA GLY A 68 11.27 17.04 12.01
C GLY A 68 12.37 17.57 11.10
N ALA A 69 12.49 18.90 11.00
CA ALA A 69 13.62 19.53 10.31
C ALA A 69 14.89 19.44 11.15
N GLY A 70 16.05 19.44 10.50
CA GLY A 70 17.35 19.46 11.17
C GLY A 70 17.50 20.64 12.13
N GLY A 71 17.91 20.37 13.36
CA GLY A 71 18.10 21.39 14.40
C GLY A 71 16.83 21.97 15.01
N SER A 72 15.64 21.53 14.59
CA SER A 72 14.37 22.05 15.13
C SER A 72 14.06 21.56 16.55
N GLY A 73 14.60 20.41 16.94
CA GLY A 73 14.19 19.70 18.16
C GLY A 73 12.81 19.03 18.06
N THR A 74 12.16 19.12 16.89
CA THR A 74 10.86 18.51 16.60
C THR A 74 11.03 17.03 16.26
N ASP A 75 10.28 16.17 16.93
CA ASP A 75 10.34 14.71 16.73
C ASP A 75 9.75 14.28 15.37
N THR A 76 10.11 13.08 14.92
CA THR A 76 9.52 12.48 13.71
C THR A 76 8.63 11.32 14.10
N TRP A 77 7.39 11.31 13.60
CA TRP A 77 6.40 10.30 13.95
C TRP A 77 5.42 9.98 12.82
N PHE A 78 4.89 8.76 12.86
CA PHE A 78 3.85 8.25 11.96
C PHE A 78 2.60 7.85 12.75
N SER A 79 1.42 8.21 12.26
CA SER A 79 0.10 8.07 12.93
C SER A 79 -0.06 8.96 14.16
N SER A 80 0.81 8.84 15.17
CA SER A 80 0.84 9.73 16.33
C SER A 80 2.19 9.70 17.04
N ALA A 81 2.43 10.69 17.91
CA ALA A 81 3.61 10.71 18.79
C ALA A 81 3.66 9.54 19.81
N SER A 82 2.58 8.77 19.97
CA SER A 82 2.49 7.59 20.84
C SER A 82 2.47 6.25 20.09
N THR A 83 2.42 6.26 18.75
CA THR A 83 2.36 5.04 17.93
C THR A 83 3.77 4.63 17.48
N VAL A 84 4.35 5.36 16.52
CA VAL A 84 5.74 5.20 16.09
C VAL A 84 6.36 6.59 16.05
N MET A 85 7.29 6.86 16.97
CA MET A 85 7.91 8.16 17.13
C MET A 85 9.37 8.02 17.50
N ALA A 86 10.23 8.71 16.78
CA ALA A 86 11.65 8.81 17.07
C ALA A 86 11.98 10.20 17.63
N LYS A 87 12.67 10.23 18.76
CA LYS A 87 13.06 11.47 19.44
C LYS A 87 14.20 12.19 18.72
N ALA A 88 14.04 13.49 18.47
CA ALA A 88 15.05 14.36 17.90
C ALA A 88 16.31 14.47 18.77
N GLY A 89 17.46 14.63 18.12
CA GLY A 89 18.72 14.98 18.76
C GLY A 89 18.69 16.43 19.28
N ALA A 90 19.37 16.68 20.40
CA ALA A 90 19.43 18.02 20.96
C ALA A 90 20.39 18.92 20.17
N ASN A 91 20.08 20.21 20.11
CA ASN A 91 21.04 21.23 19.67
C ASN A 91 22.14 21.40 20.72
N ALA A 92 23.36 21.57 20.25
CA ALA A 92 24.49 21.87 21.13
C ALA A 92 24.27 23.23 21.83
N SER A 93 24.75 23.31 23.07
CA SER A 93 24.77 24.56 23.83
C SER A 93 26.19 24.89 24.28
N LEU A 94 26.38 26.10 24.79
CA LEU A 94 27.67 26.52 25.34
C LEU A 94 28.02 25.64 26.55
N GLY A 95 29.21 25.03 26.56
CA GLY A 95 29.74 24.22 27.67
C GLY A 95 29.31 22.74 27.75
N SER A 96 28.30 22.31 27.00
CA SER A 96 27.81 20.93 27.01
C SER A 96 27.66 20.34 25.61
N ALA A 97 28.12 19.10 25.43
CA ALA A 97 27.76 18.32 24.25
C ALA A 97 26.25 18.07 24.23
N ALA A 98 25.66 18.16 23.03
CA ALA A 98 24.25 17.84 22.90
C ALA A 98 24.04 16.33 23.00
N PRO A 99 23.12 15.86 23.85
CA PRO A 99 22.74 14.45 23.84
C PRO A 99 22.06 14.08 22.52
N GLY A 100 22.24 12.83 22.10
CA GLY A 100 21.45 12.25 21.02
C GLY A 100 19.99 12.04 21.44
N GLY A 101 19.13 11.79 20.45
CA GLY A 101 17.74 11.41 20.66
C GLY A 101 17.66 10.12 21.47
N SER A 102 16.83 10.11 22.51
CA SER A 102 16.73 8.98 23.44
C SER A 102 15.72 7.92 22.94
N ALA A 103 16.18 6.67 22.82
CA ALA A 103 15.29 5.52 22.58
C ALA A 103 14.25 5.32 23.69
N ALA A 104 14.60 5.68 24.93
CA ALA A 104 13.70 5.57 26.08
C ALA A 104 12.49 6.52 25.94
N SER A 105 12.66 7.65 25.26
CA SER A 105 11.60 8.62 24.99
C SER A 105 10.93 8.43 23.62
N SER A 106 11.32 7.39 22.87
CA SER A 106 10.76 7.04 21.57
C SER A 106 9.67 5.97 21.71
N PHE A 107 8.78 5.86 20.73
CA PHE A 107 7.66 4.90 20.68
C PHE A 107 7.77 4.00 19.44
N GLY A 108 7.52 2.70 19.61
CA GLY A 108 7.72 1.68 18.58
C GLY A 108 8.22 0.37 19.19
N SER A 109 8.20 -0.70 18.41
CA SER A 109 8.68 -2.03 18.84
C SER A 109 10.22 -2.11 18.83
N THR A 110 10.86 -1.47 17.85
CA THR A 110 12.33 -1.38 17.77
C THR A 110 12.75 0.06 17.94
N LYS A 111 13.72 0.32 18.82
CA LYS A 111 14.16 1.69 19.15
C LYS A 111 15.65 1.74 19.42
N PHE A 112 16.31 2.78 18.91
CA PHE A 112 17.74 3.02 19.12
C PHE A 112 18.03 4.50 19.35
N SER A 113 18.97 4.80 20.24
CA SER A 113 19.36 6.18 20.56
C SER A 113 20.32 6.73 19.53
N GLY A 114 20.21 8.01 19.22
CA GLY A 114 21.25 8.71 18.45
C GLY A 114 22.51 8.93 19.27
N GLY A 115 23.62 9.20 18.59
CA GLY A 115 24.90 9.51 19.24
C GLY A 115 24.93 10.91 19.83
N ALA A 116 25.67 11.12 20.91
CA ALA A 116 25.93 12.45 21.45
C ALA A 116 26.91 13.23 20.55
N GLY A 117 26.80 14.54 20.56
CA GLY A 117 27.81 15.41 19.96
C GLY A 117 29.13 15.38 20.72
N GLY A 118 30.21 15.74 20.04
CA GLY A 118 31.54 15.91 20.60
C GLY A 118 31.60 17.11 21.53
N ARG A 119 32.19 16.92 22.71
CA ARG A 119 32.39 17.96 23.72
C ARG A 119 33.78 18.58 23.64
N ILE A 120 33.86 19.89 23.85
CA ILE A 120 35.13 20.54 24.21
C ILE A 120 35.30 20.52 25.73
N THR A 121 36.48 20.08 26.16
CA THR A 121 36.79 19.91 27.58
C THR A 121 37.67 21.02 28.15
N ASN A 122 38.20 21.91 27.31
CA ASN A 122 39.02 23.05 27.74
C ASN A 122 38.65 24.33 26.95
N SER A 123 38.54 25.45 27.66
CA SER A 123 38.22 26.78 27.12
C SER A 123 39.22 27.31 26.07
N ASN A 124 40.45 26.78 26.07
CA ASN A 124 41.51 27.21 25.17
C ASN A 124 41.60 26.36 23.89
N CYS A 125 40.75 25.34 23.73
CA CYS A 125 40.72 24.54 22.50
C CYS A 125 40.11 25.34 21.35
N TYR A 126 40.73 25.24 20.18
CA TYR A 126 40.28 25.92 18.98
C TYR A 126 39.46 25.04 18.03
N GLY A 127 39.49 23.71 18.21
CA GLY A 127 38.70 22.77 17.41
C GLY A 127 37.27 22.63 17.93
N GLY A 128 36.31 22.52 17.02
CA GLY A 128 34.95 22.12 17.31
C GLY A 128 34.82 20.64 17.62
N GLY A 129 33.78 20.25 18.35
CA GLY A 129 33.37 18.86 18.48
C GLY A 129 32.64 18.37 17.23
N GLY A 130 32.82 17.10 16.88
CA GLY A 130 32.06 16.48 15.79
C GLY A 130 30.60 16.22 16.18
N GLY A 131 29.68 16.17 15.23
CA GLY A 131 28.29 15.80 15.47
C GLY A 131 28.12 14.31 15.77
N GLY A 132 27.07 13.96 16.51
CA GLY A 132 26.69 12.56 16.75
C GLY A 132 26.06 11.91 15.52
N GLY A 133 26.30 10.62 15.31
CA GLY A 133 25.66 9.83 14.26
C GLY A 133 24.18 9.58 14.56
N ALA A 134 23.37 9.44 13.51
CA ALA A 134 21.97 9.05 13.62
C ALA A 134 21.84 7.55 13.95
N ALA A 135 20.83 7.22 14.74
CA ALA A 135 20.42 5.84 14.91
C ALA A 135 19.72 5.31 13.65
N GLY A 136 19.69 3.99 13.49
CA GLY A 136 18.97 3.34 12.39
C GLY A 136 18.50 1.93 12.77
N PRO A 137 17.97 1.16 11.81
CA PRO A 137 17.37 -0.15 12.08
C PRO A 137 18.36 -1.19 12.59
N ASN A 138 19.67 -0.97 12.42
CA ASN A 138 20.72 -1.89 12.83
C ASN A 138 21.47 -1.46 14.10
N GLY A 139 21.11 -0.33 14.71
CA GLY A 139 21.71 0.06 15.99
C GLY A 139 21.70 1.56 16.29
N ALA A 140 22.25 1.89 17.46
CA ALA A 140 22.42 3.26 17.92
C ALA A 140 23.41 4.04 17.05
N GLY A 141 23.21 5.35 16.97
CA GLY A 141 24.21 6.24 16.39
C GLY A 141 25.40 6.39 17.33
N ALA A 142 26.61 6.56 16.77
CA ALA A 142 27.82 6.71 17.58
C ALA A 142 28.12 8.16 17.93
N ASP A 143 28.84 8.37 19.02
CA ASP A 143 29.21 9.70 19.49
C ASP A 143 30.20 10.40 18.54
N GLY A 144 30.11 11.73 18.49
CA GLY A 144 31.10 12.58 17.86
C GLY A 144 32.39 12.68 18.66
N GLY A 145 33.51 12.82 17.95
CA GLY A 145 34.84 13.04 18.51
C GLY A 145 34.97 14.38 19.22
N ARG A 146 35.80 14.41 20.26
CA ARG A 146 36.13 15.61 21.04
C ARG A 146 37.28 16.37 20.38
N SER A 147 37.40 17.67 20.68
CA SER A 147 38.67 18.37 20.41
C SER A 147 39.73 17.98 21.44
N SER A 148 41.01 17.98 21.05
CA SER A 148 42.14 17.62 21.92
C SER A 148 42.28 18.56 23.12
N GLN A 149 42.50 17.99 24.30
CA GLN A 149 42.82 18.73 25.52
C GLN A 149 44.28 19.20 25.46
N HIS A 150 44.53 20.45 25.07
CA HIS A 150 45.79 21.07 25.42
C HIS A 150 45.56 22.48 25.96
N ALA A 151 46.06 22.74 27.16
CA ALA A 151 45.81 24.00 27.87
C ALA A 151 46.58 25.20 27.30
N SER A 152 47.65 24.94 26.54
CA SER A 152 48.70 25.94 26.30
C SER A 152 48.93 26.36 24.84
N TYR A 153 48.24 25.78 23.84
CA TYR A 153 48.55 26.08 22.42
C TYR A 153 47.33 26.30 21.53
N ASN A 154 47.46 27.26 20.60
CA ASN A 154 46.39 27.73 19.70
C ASN A 154 46.07 26.81 18.50
N GLY A 155 46.43 25.53 18.54
CA GLY A 155 46.47 24.66 17.35
C GLY A 155 45.77 23.31 17.47
N SER A 156 44.78 23.13 18.36
CA SER A 156 44.09 21.82 18.51
C SER A 156 43.27 21.45 17.27
N GLY A 157 43.39 20.21 16.80
CA GLY A 157 42.48 19.64 15.80
C GLY A 157 41.04 19.54 16.32
N ALA A 158 40.08 19.60 15.39
CA ALA A 158 38.67 19.38 15.70
C ALA A 158 38.33 17.88 15.74
N GLY A 159 37.22 17.52 16.39
CA GLY A 159 36.76 16.14 16.44
C GLY A 159 36.02 15.71 15.16
N GLY A 160 36.16 14.44 14.78
CA GLY A 160 35.38 13.85 13.68
C GLY A 160 33.95 13.52 14.10
N GLY A 161 33.01 13.47 13.16
CA GLY A 161 31.63 13.08 13.42
C GLY A 161 31.48 11.58 13.71
N GLY A 162 30.44 11.19 14.45
CA GLY A 162 30.14 9.78 14.74
C GLY A 162 29.52 9.03 13.56
N GLY A 163 29.76 7.74 13.46
CA GLY A 163 29.14 6.86 12.46
C GLY A 163 27.67 6.55 12.76
N ALA A 164 26.89 6.28 11.71
CA ALA A 164 25.47 5.95 11.81
C ALA A 164 25.22 4.47 12.14
N ASN A 165 24.01 4.16 12.60
CA ASN A 165 23.40 2.82 12.48
C ASN A 165 24.17 1.65 13.11
N GLY A 166 24.71 1.83 14.32
CA GLY A 166 25.62 0.88 14.96
C GLY A 166 27.09 1.07 14.57
N GLY A 167 27.43 2.21 13.98
CA GLY A 167 28.79 2.58 13.61
C GLY A 167 29.70 2.87 14.80
N SER A 168 30.92 3.31 14.48
CA SER A 168 31.96 3.65 15.45
C SER A 168 31.98 5.15 15.77
N ALA A 169 32.48 5.50 16.96
CA ALA A 169 32.62 6.88 17.38
C ALA A 169 33.63 7.64 16.52
N GLY A 170 33.43 8.96 16.40
CA GLY A 170 34.40 9.84 15.74
C GLY A 170 35.71 9.92 16.52
N GLY A 171 36.83 10.00 15.80
CA GLY A 171 38.14 10.22 16.36
C GLY A 171 38.23 11.59 17.04
N ASN A 172 38.93 11.67 18.16
CA ASN A 172 39.28 12.95 18.76
C ASN A 172 40.29 13.69 17.88
N GLY A 173 40.25 15.02 17.90
CA GLY A 173 41.34 15.83 17.34
C GLY A 173 42.66 15.48 18.05
N SER A 174 43.77 15.55 17.32
CA SER A 174 45.10 15.31 17.88
C SER A 174 45.72 16.59 18.44
N THR A 175 46.69 16.44 19.33
CA THR A 175 47.58 17.54 19.75
C THR A 175 48.76 17.64 18.78
N PRO A 176 49.27 18.84 18.49
CA PRO A 176 50.53 18.97 17.76
C PRO A 176 51.66 18.19 18.48
N THR A 177 52.42 17.38 17.74
CA THR A 177 53.57 16.63 18.29
C THR A 177 54.82 17.52 18.28
N GLY A 178 54.87 18.50 19.18
CA GLY A 178 56.03 19.39 19.34
C GLY A 178 55.69 20.67 20.09
N SER A 179 56.66 21.18 20.86
CA SER A 179 56.52 22.39 21.68
C SER A 179 56.73 23.69 20.90
N SER A 180 57.04 23.61 19.60
CA SER A 180 57.30 24.78 18.77
C SER A 180 55.99 25.45 18.35
N GLU A 181 55.87 26.74 18.66
CA GLU A 181 54.81 27.62 18.16
C GLU A 181 54.66 27.45 16.64
N GLY A 182 53.46 27.11 16.18
CA GLY A 182 53.15 26.94 14.75
C GLY A 182 52.82 25.52 14.29
N GLN A 183 53.01 24.49 15.12
CA GLN A 183 52.49 23.16 14.79
C GLN A 183 50.98 23.10 15.07
N SER A 184 50.23 22.57 14.11
CA SER A 184 48.80 22.34 14.25
C SER A 184 48.50 20.86 14.42
N GLY A 185 47.54 20.55 15.27
CA GLY A 185 47.04 19.21 15.49
C GLY A 185 46.10 18.85 14.35
N ALA A 186 46.33 17.67 13.77
CA ALA A 186 45.41 17.09 12.80
C ALA A 186 44.03 16.89 13.44
N GLY A 187 42.97 17.15 12.67
CA GLY A 187 41.62 16.81 13.11
C GLY A 187 41.41 15.30 13.25
N GLY A 188 40.36 14.93 13.97
CA GLY A 188 40.01 13.54 14.22
C GLY A 188 39.35 12.89 13.00
N ALA A 189 39.59 11.60 12.79
CA ALA A 189 38.92 10.85 11.74
C ALA A 189 37.41 10.76 12.01
N GLY A 190 36.61 10.70 10.95
CA GLY A 190 35.19 10.40 11.07
C GLY A 190 34.96 8.95 11.53
N GLY A 191 33.89 8.72 12.27
CA GLY A 191 33.47 7.38 12.66
C GLY A 191 32.98 6.57 11.47
N ASN A 192 33.40 5.31 11.37
CA ASN A 192 32.91 4.39 10.35
C ASN A 192 31.45 3.97 10.58
N ASN A 193 30.78 3.55 9.52
CA ASN A 193 29.47 2.88 9.60
C ASN A 193 29.57 1.50 10.26
N ARG A 194 28.44 0.76 10.33
CA ARG A 194 28.37 -0.60 10.90
C ARG A 194 29.23 -1.64 10.18
N PHE A 195 29.67 -1.37 8.95
CA PHE A 195 30.59 -2.22 8.19
C PHE A 195 32.05 -1.84 8.40
N SER A 196 32.34 -0.98 9.39
CA SER A 196 33.68 -0.48 9.69
C SER A 196 34.35 0.23 8.51
N THR A 197 33.56 0.89 7.66
CA THR A 197 34.04 1.69 6.52
C THR A 197 33.41 3.07 6.47
N GLY A 198 33.92 3.94 5.58
CA GLY A 198 33.29 5.20 5.20
C GLY A 198 33.52 6.39 6.13
N GLY A 199 34.30 6.25 7.22
CA GLY A 199 34.72 7.40 8.01
C GLY A 199 35.59 8.36 7.21
N GLY A 200 35.34 9.66 7.34
CA GLY A 200 36.15 10.69 6.68
C GLY A 200 37.60 10.69 7.17
N SER A 201 38.56 10.75 6.24
CA SER A 201 39.98 10.87 6.57
C SER A 201 40.33 12.31 6.99
N PRO A 202 41.10 12.52 8.08
CA PRO A 202 41.62 13.84 8.43
C PRO A 202 42.41 14.49 7.29
N PRO A 203 42.44 15.82 7.22
CA PRO A 203 41.88 16.78 8.18
C PRO A 203 40.50 17.35 7.80
N SER A 204 39.82 16.84 6.77
CA SER A 204 38.54 17.40 6.32
C SER A 204 37.78 16.49 5.36
N GLY A 205 38.17 15.22 5.25
CA GLY A 205 37.50 14.25 4.39
C GLY A 205 36.03 14.11 4.79
N ALA A 206 35.13 14.21 3.83
CA ALA A 206 33.74 13.84 4.02
C ALA A 206 33.65 12.33 4.31
N GLY A 207 32.67 11.94 5.11
CA GLY A 207 32.32 10.53 5.24
C GLY A 207 31.68 9.99 3.95
N SER A 208 31.52 8.68 3.89
CA SER A 208 30.76 7.95 2.87
C SER A 208 29.96 6.84 3.52
N SER A 209 28.86 6.41 2.88
CA SER A 209 28.09 5.23 3.27
C SER A 209 27.67 5.20 4.76
N GLY A 210 27.30 6.35 5.32
CA GLY A 210 26.88 6.48 6.73
C GLY A 210 28.02 6.76 7.71
N GLY A 211 29.25 6.92 7.23
CA GLY A 211 30.37 7.40 8.02
C GLY A 211 30.26 8.88 8.36
N GLY A 212 30.81 9.25 9.51
CA GLY A 212 30.97 10.64 9.93
C GLY A 212 32.07 11.36 9.15
N GLY A 213 32.02 12.69 9.10
CA GLY A 213 33.07 13.48 8.46
C GLY A 213 34.26 13.75 9.40
N ALA A 214 35.45 13.93 8.84
CA ALA A 214 36.64 14.24 9.62
C ALA A 214 36.57 15.64 10.24
N GLY A 215 37.19 15.84 11.41
CA GLY A 215 37.36 17.18 11.98
C GLY A 215 38.42 17.97 11.23
N GLY A 216 38.27 19.30 11.18
CA GLY A 216 39.22 20.27 10.66
C GLY A 216 40.60 20.24 11.34
N ASP A 217 41.65 20.56 10.58
CA ASP A 217 43.02 20.84 11.08
C ASP A 217 43.26 22.35 11.21
N ALA A 218 43.92 22.77 12.27
CA ALA A 218 44.24 24.18 12.51
C ALA A 218 45.34 24.75 11.58
N ALA A 219 46.12 23.91 10.88
CA ALA A 219 47.23 24.37 10.02
C ALA A 219 46.78 24.83 8.64
N THR A 220 45.66 24.29 8.14
CA THR A 220 45.23 24.59 6.78
C THR A 220 44.31 25.82 6.77
N PRO A 221 44.45 26.72 5.78
CA PRO A 221 43.57 27.88 5.66
C PRO A 221 42.08 27.53 5.56
N SER A 222 41.75 26.28 5.18
CA SER A 222 40.36 25.86 4.98
C SER A 222 39.70 25.30 6.23
N GLY A 223 40.41 24.73 7.22
CA GLY A 223 39.94 24.36 8.59
C GLY A 223 38.53 23.76 8.79
N ASN A 224 37.85 23.37 7.72
CA ASN A 224 36.44 22.98 7.74
C ASN A 224 36.34 21.51 8.14
N GLY A 225 35.31 21.17 8.90
CA GLY A 225 34.96 19.77 9.07
C GLY A 225 34.52 19.16 7.73
N GLY A 226 34.74 17.86 7.56
CA GLY A 226 34.10 17.08 6.51
C GLY A 226 32.63 16.84 6.84
N ALA A 227 31.77 16.83 5.82
CA ALA A 227 30.36 16.47 5.98
C ALA A 227 30.20 14.98 6.34
N GLY A 228 29.19 14.64 7.12
CA GLY A 228 28.78 13.25 7.27
C GLY A 228 28.04 12.75 6.04
N SER A 229 28.00 11.43 5.83
CA SER A 229 27.24 10.77 4.75
C SER A 229 26.09 9.95 5.32
N TYR A 230 25.26 9.30 4.49
CA TYR A 230 24.22 8.38 4.94
C TYR A 230 24.44 6.97 4.39
N GLU A 231 23.93 5.98 5.12
CA GLU A 231 23.87 4.59 4.63
C GLU A 231 22.59 4.43 3.81
N ALA A 232 22.70 4.15 2.51
CA ALA A 232 21.54 3.87 1.66
C ALA A 232 20.97 2.48 2.01
N LEU A 233 19.86 2.46 2.76
CA LEU A 233 19.20 1.23 3.23
C LEU A 233 17.89 0.95 2.51
N TRP A 234 17.17 2.02 2.15
CA TRP A 234 15.88 1.93 1.51
C TRP A 234 15.91 2.70 0.21
N THR A 235 15.28 2.14 -0.81
CA THR A 235 15.02 2.79 -2.10
C THR A 235 13.53 2.82 -2.30
N ASP A 236 12.98 4.00 -2.56
CA ASP A 236 11.56 4.16 -2.86
C ASP A 236 11.22 3.43 -4.18
N ASN A 237 10.15 2.64 -4.17
CA ASN A 237 9.61 1.98 -5.36
C ASN A 237 8.07 2.14 -5.44
N SER A 238 7.55 3.20 -4.82
CA SER A 238 6.11 3.46 -4.74
C SER A 238 5.51 4.06 -6.01
N GLY A 239 6.34 4.54 -6.95
CA GLY A 239 5.91 5.38 -8.07
C GLY A 239 5.49 6.81 -7.65
N GLY A 240 5.68 7.18 -6.38
CA GLY A 240 5.38 8.49 -5.82
C GLY A 240 6.45 9.55 -6.12
N ALA A 241 6.37 10.69 -5.41
CA ALA A 241 7.25 11.84 -5.64
C ALA A 241 8.75 11.57 -5.38
N ASN A 242 9.06 10.53 -4.60
CA ASN A 242 10.42 10.14 -4.26
C ASN A 242 10.84 8.83 -4.92
N ASP A 243 10.13 8.34 -5.94
CA ASP A 243 10.44 7.06 -6.61
C ASP A 243 11.91 6.99 -7.06
N GLY A 244 12.59 5.88 -6.74
CA GLY A 244 14.02 5.67 -6.98
C GLY A 244 14.98 6.39 -6.03
N VAL A 245 14.51 7.29 -5.16
CA VAL A 245 15.34 7.94 -4.14
C VAL A 245 15.79 6.92 -3.11
N SER A 246 17.07 6.95 -2.74
CA SER A 246 17.62 6.11 -1.67
C SER A 246 18.00 6.92 -0.44
N ILE A 247 17.62 6.44 0.74
CA ILE A 247 17.90 7.11 2.01
C ILE A 247 18.39 6.13 3.08
N GLY A 248 18.85 6.70 4.19
CA GLY A 248 18.95 6.01 5.46
C GLY A 248 19.65 6.88 6.51
N PRO A 249 20.05 6.30 7.65
CA PRO A 249 20.62 7.04 8.76
C PRO A 249 21.98 7.67 8.39
N GLY A 250 22.17 8.93 8.83
CA GLY A 250 23.35 9.74 8.55
C GLY A 250 24.43 9.67 9.63
N GLY A 251 25.69 9.81 9.22
CA GLY A 251 26.84 10.10 10.07
C GLY A 251 26.92 11.59 10.40
N GLY A 252 27.53 11.91 11.54
CA GLY A 252 27.68 13.27 12.03
C GLY A 252 28.68 14.09 11.21
N GLY A 253 28.50 15.41 11.19
CA GLY A 253 29.46 16.33 10.58
C GLY A 253 30.71 16.53 11.44
N GLY A 254 31.89 16.69 10.82
CA GLY A 254 33.11 17.03 11.52
C GLY A 254 33.09 18.45 12.11
N GLY A 255 33.79 18.67 13.22
CA GLY A 255 33.98 20.00 13.78
C GLY A 255 34.95 20.86 12.94
N GLY A 256 34.77 22.17 12.92
CA GLY A 256 35.72 23.11 12.31
C GLY A 256 36.87 23.48 13.27
N SER A 257 38.08 23.68 12.76
CA SER A 257 39.28 24.08 13.50
C SER A 257 39.61 25.55 13.35
N GLY A 258 40.29 26.14 14.34
CA GLY A 258 40.54 27.58 14.43
C GLY A 258 41.90 28.06 13.93
N GLY A 259 42.08 28.34 12.64
CA GLY A 259 43.22 29.12 12.10
C GLY A 259 42.89 30.62 11.91
N THR A 260 43.84 31.47 11.56
CA THR A 260 43.59 32.87 11.11
C THR A 260 43.79 32.97 9.59
N PRO A 261 42.93 33.65 8.78
CA PRO A 261 41.66 34.33 9.07
C PRO A 261 40.44 33.85 8.23
N SER A 262 40.49 32.69 7.57
CA SER A 262 39.42 32.24 6.64
C SER A 262 38.35 31.33 7.28
N SER A 263 37.17 31.27 6.66
CA SER A 263 35.95 30.55 7.07
C SER A 263 36.17 29.11 7.51
N GLN A 264 35.83 28.79 8.76
CA GLN A 264 36.01 27.49 9.43
C GLN A 264 34.68 26.95 9.95
N ASN A 265 33.89 26.40 9.04
CA ASN A 265 32.55 25.94 9.34
C ASN A 265 32.59 24.53 9.94
N GLY A 266 31.71 24.30 10.90
CA GLY A 266 31.33 22.95 11.28
C GLY A 266 30.55 22.35 10.11
N ALA A 267 30.75 21.08 9.83
CA ALA A 267 30.07 20.46 8.71
C ALA A 267 28.66 20.00 9.10
N ASN A 268 27.77 19.93 8.12
CA ASN A 268 26.42 19.43 8.33
C ASN A 268 26.42 17.92 8.60
N GLY A 269 25.45 17.47 9.38
CA GLY A 269 25.07 16.07 9.44
C GLY A 269 24.22 15.67 8.23
N SER A 270 24.26 14.38 7.86
CA SER A 270 23.27 13.77 6.94
C SER A 270 21.96 13.45 7.67
N TYR A 271 21.00 12.74 7.05
CA TYR A 271 19.68 12.41 7.64
C TYR A 271 19.73 11.98 9.10
N GLY A 272 19.09 12.76 9.96
CA GLY A 272 19.04 12.56 11.40
C GLY A 272 20.35 12.78 12.16
N ALA A 273 21.46 13.11 11.51
CA ALA A 273 22.76 13.23 12.18
C ALA A 273 22.98 14.64 12.75
N GLY A 274 23.80 14.75 13.78
CA GLY A 274 24.19 16.03 14.37
C GLY A 274 25.17 16.81 13.51
N GLY A 275 25.07 18.14 13.55
CA GLY A 275 26.05 19.04 12.92
C GLY A 275 27.30 19.28 13.76
N GLY A 276 28.44 19.53 13.12
CA GLY A 276 29.71 19.84 13.79
C GLY A 276 29.75 21.24 14.41
N GLY A 277 30.49 21.39 15.51
CA GLY A 277 30.72 22.70 16.14
C GLY A 277 31.70 23.58 15.35
N ALA A 278 31.61 24.90 15.53
CA ALA A 278 32.47 25.87 14.83
C ALA A 278 33.03 26.97 15.76
N ARG A 279 34.14 27.58 15.37
CA ARG A 279 34.75 28.71 16.08
C ARG A 279 33.99 30.01 15.84
N ASP A 280 33.92 30.85 16.86
CA ASP A 280 33.38 32.21 16.78
C ASP A 280 34.43 33.24 16.33
N THR A 281 34.77 33.23 15.03
CA THR A 281 35.60 34.29 14.43
C THR A 281 35.04 34.68 13.06
N GLY A 282 34.14 35.66 13.02
CA GLY A 282 33.60 36.22 11.77
C GLY A 282 32.36 35.49 11.23
N SER A 283 32.22 35.40 9.90
CA SER A 283 31.04 34.88 9.17
C SER A 283 30.87 33.34 9.19
N VAL A 284 31.43 32.68 10.20
CA VAL A 284 31.42 31.22 10.37
C VAL A 284 30.06 30.73 10.86
N THR A 285 29.65 29.56 10.36
CA THR A 285 28.40 28.87 10.70
C THR A 285 28.74 27.50 11.29
N ALA A 286 28.07 27.13 12.39
CA ALA A 286 28.12 25.76 12.87
C ALA A 286 27.36 24.84 11.90
N GLY A 287 27.68 23.56 11.92
CA GLY A 287 26.99 22.58 11.10
C GLY A 287 25.52 22.46 11.52
N SER A 288 24.64 22.41 10.52
CA SER A 288 23.24 22.07 10.74
C SER A 288 23.10 20.56 11.01
N GLY A 289 22.15 20.20 11.87
CA GLY A 289 21.69 18.81 11.96
C GLY A 289 20.95 18.40 10.68
N GLY A 290 20.93 17.10 10.38
CA GLY A 290 20.13 16.59 9.27
C GLY A 290 18.65 16.42 9.63
N ALA A 291 17.80 16.54 8.62
CA ALA A 291 16.35 16.32 8.75
C ALA A 291 16.01 14.86 9.09
N GLY A 292 14.85 14.65 9.71
CA GLY A 292 14.27 13.33 9.88
C GLY A 292 13.68 12.76 8.59
N TYR A 293 13.17 11.54 8.67
CA TYR A 293 12.53 10.84 7.56
C TYR A 293 11.55 9.78 8.07
N ILE A 294 10.60 9.39 7.22
CA ILE A 294 9.75 8.22 7.43
C ILE A 294 9.89 7.30 6.22
N VAL A 295 10.11 6.01 6.46
CA VAL A 295 10.00 4.96 5.44
C VAL A 295 8.83 4.06 5.78
N LEU A 296 7.95 3.84 4.81
CA LEU A 296 6.79 2.97 4.91
C LEU A 296 7.05 1.73 4.07
N VAL A 297 6.93 0.54 4.69
CA VAL A 297 7.01 -0.74 3.99
C VAL A 297 5.68 -1.45 4.16
N TYR A 298 5.00 -1.73 3.05
CA TYR A 298 3.67 -2.35 3.05
C TYR A 298 3.49 -3.26 1.83
N ASP A 299 2.65 -4.28 1.97
CA ASP A 299 2.22 -5.10 0.86
C ASP A 299 0.92 -4.54 0.27
N VAL A 300 0.89 -4.41 -1.06
CA VAL A 300 -0.34 -4.11 -1.79
C VAL A 300 -1.00 -5.43 -2.15
N VAL A 301 -2.17 -5.70 -1.57
CA VAL A 301 -3.08 -6.73 -2.06
C VAL A 301 -3.81 -6.12 -3.25
N SER A 302 -3.27 -6.32 -4.45
CA SER A 302 -3.94 -5.93 -5.69
C SER A 302 -5.17 -6.82 -5.88
N GLY A 303 -6.34 -6.37 -5.41
CA GLY A 303 -7.60 -6.73 -6.07
C GLY A 303 -7.57 -6.20 -7.49
N VAL A 304 -8.22 -6.86 -8.44
CA VAL A 304 -8.33 -6.34 -9.81
C VAL A 304 -9.33 -5.19 -9.77
N THR A 305 -8.85 -3.96 -9.64
CA THR A 305 -9.66 -2.75 -9.78
C THR A 305 -9.58 -2.27 -11.23
N GLY A 306 -10.63 -2.50 -12.01
CA GLY A 306 -10.69 -2.18 -13.44
C GLY A 306 -11.54 -3.19 -14.21
N THR A 307 -11.64 -3.00 -15.53
CA THR A 307 -12.24 -4.02 -16.40
C THR A 307 -11.24 -5.14 -16.61
N LEU A 308 -11.54 -6.34 -16.12
CA LEU A 308 -10.86 -7.54 -16.60
C LEU A 308 -11.48 -7.88 -17.94
N ILE A 309 -10.76 -7.60 -19.03
CA ILE A 309 -11.12 -8.02 -20.38
C ILE A 309 -10.22 -9.21 -20.71
N ALA A 310 -10.80 -10.41 -20.75
CA ALA A 310 -10.19 -11.53 -21.46
C ALA A 310 -10.74 -11.48 -22.89
N GLN A 311 -9.86 -11.26 -23.86
CA GLN A 311 -10.20 -11.24 -25.28
C GLN A 311 -9.21 -12.16 -25.98
N GLU A 312 -9.67 -13.35 -26.36
CA GLU A 312 -8.86 -14.35 -27.07
C GLU A 312 -9.50 -14.70 -28.43
N SER A 313 -8.73 -15.35 -29.30
CA SER A 313 -9.19 -15.81 -30.63
C SER A 313 -8.66 -17.22 -30.85
N GLY A 314 -9.53 -18.23 -30.92
CA GLY A 314 -9.07 -19.62 -31.00
C GLY A 314 -10.01 -20.63 -30.34
N THR A 315 -9.40 -21.68 -29.78
CA THR A 315 -10.01 -22.65 -28.85
C THR A 315 -9.16 -22.62 -27.58
N ASP A 316 -9.47 -21.74 -26.65
CA ASP A 316 -8.68 -21.38 -25.48
C ASP A 316 -9.53 -21.41 -24.19
N THR A 317 -8.90 -21.18 -23.03
CA THR A 317 -9.56 -21.24 -21.71
C THR A 317 -9.09 -20.09 -20.83
N ALA A 318 -9.95 -19.09 -20.64
CA ALA A 318 -9.75 -18.03 -19.65
C ALA A 318 -10.11 -18.55 -18.24
N SER A 319 -9.11 -18.96 -17.45
CA SER A 319 -9.30 -19.48 -16.09
C SER A 319 -8.81 -18.50 -15.02
N ALA A 320 -9.73 -17.95 -14.21
CA ALA A 320 -9.39 -17.25 -12.97
C ALA A 320 -9.50 -18.20 -11.76
N SER A 321 -8.41 -18.34 -10.98
CA SER A 321 -8.42 -19.13 -9.75
C SER A 321 -8.02 -18.30 -8.52
N GLY A 322 -8.69 -18.52 -7.39
CA GLY A 322 -8.43 -17.85 -6.10
C GLY A 322 -9.51 -16.86 -5.65
N THR A 323 -9.24 -16.10 -4.58
CA THR A 323 -10.09 -14.95 -4.20
C THR A 323 -9.74 -13.76 -5.07
N VAL A 324 -10.52 -13.54 -6.12
CA VAL A 324 -10.40 -12.36 -6.99
C VAL A 324 -11.56 -11.43 -6.65
N GLU A 325 -11.24 -10.26 -6.12
CA GLU A 325 -12.20 -9.17 -5.98
C GLU A 325 -12.11 -8.31 -7.24
N VAL A 326 -13.17 -8.33 -8.05
CA VAL A 326 -13.30 -7.47 -9.23
C VAL A 326 -14.27 -6.34 -8.87
N SER A 327 -13.74 -5.13 -8.72
CA SER A 327 -14.55 -3.92 -8.53
C SER A 327 -14.63 -3.17 -9.86
N GLY A 328 -15.68 -3.44 -10.65
CA GLY A 328 -15.82 -2.93 -12.03
C GLY A 328 -16.66 -3.86 -12.91
N ALA A 329 -16.47 -3.77 -14.23
CA ALA A 329 -17.06 -4.73 -15.17
C ALA A 329 -16.08 -5.87 -15.42
N ALA A 330 -16.52 -7.13 -15.36
CA ALA A 330 -15.79 -8.22 -16.00
C ALA A 330 -16.46 -8.45 -17.36
N SER A 331 -15.70 -8.41 -18.45
CA SER A 331 -16.23 -8.69 -19.78
C SER A 331 -15.37 -9.72 -20.47
N THR A 332 -15.97 -10.86 -20.81
CA THR A 332 -15.38 -11.86 -21.70
C THR A 332 -16.02 -11.64 -23.06
N GLN A 333 -15.20 -11.47 -24.09
CA GLN A 333 -15.67 -11.32 -25.48
C GLN A 333 -14.81 -12.21 -26.37
N GLU A 334 -15.38 -13.31 -26.85
CA GLU A 334 -14.66 -14.38 -27.54
C GLU A 334 -15.37 -14.79 -28.84
N THR A 335 -14.59 -15.27 -29.81
CA THR A 335 -15.06 -15.84 -31.09
C THR A 335 -14.43 -17.21 -31.26
N GLY A 336 -15.17 -18.31 -31.07
CA GLY A 336 -14.56 -19.64 -30.99
C GLY A 336 -15.43 -20.77 -30.43
N SER A 337 -14.77 -21.81 -29.91
CA SER A 337 -15.34 -22.92 -29.12
C SER A 337 -14.50 -23.01 -27.82
N ASP A 338 -14.90 -22.27 -26.79
CA ASP A 338 -14.07 -21.80 -25.67
C ASP A 338 -14.74 -22.02 -24.30
N THR A 339 -13.96 -21.91 -23.22
CA THR A 339 -14.45 -22.04 -21.84
C THR A 339 -13.94 -20.92 -20.95
N ALA A 340 -14.84 -20.04 -20.49
CA ALA A 340 -14.58 -19.12 -19.39
C ALA A 340 -14.82 -19.84 -18.05
N SER A 341 -13.78 -20.03 -17.24
CA SER A 341 -13.88 -20.72 -15.95
C SER A 341 -13.43 -19.83 -14.78
N ALA A 342 -14.31 -19.63 -13.80
CA ALA A 342 -13.96 -18.99 -12.54
C ALA A 342 -14.05 -20.03 -11.41
N SER A 343 -12.93 -20.28 -10.73
CA SER A 343 -12.85 -21.19 -9.59
C SER A 343 -12.32 -20.47 -8.34
N GLY A 344 -13.09 -20.46 -7.25
CA GLY A 344 -12.73 -19.77 -6.01
C GLY A 344 -13.77 -18.74 -5.54
N GLY A 345 -13.45 -17.99 -4.49
CA GLY A 345 -14.31 -16.92 -3.98
C GLY A 345 -14.18 -15.66 -4.84
N VAL A 346 -14.79 -15.66 -6.01
CA VAL A 346 -14.80 -14.50 -6.91
C VAL A 346 -15.97 -13.59 -6.54
N ALA A 347 -15.65 -12.42 -5.99
CA ALA A 347 -16.63 -11.37 -5.69
C ALA A 347 -16.57 -10.32 -6.80
N ILE A 348 -17.64 -10.21 -7.59
CA ILE A 348 -17.77 -9.20 -8.64
C ILE A 348 -18.72 -8.12 -8.12
N VAL A 349 -18.19 -6.94 -7.88
CA VAL A 349 -18.96 -5.74 -7.53
C VAL A 349 -19.06 -4.88 -8.79
N GLY A 350 -20.13 -5.08 -9.56
CA GLY A 350 -20.37 -4.45 -10.87
C GLY A 350 -21.05 -5.40 -11.87
N SER A 351 -20.86 -5.20 -13.18
CA SER A 351 -21.48 -6.02 -14.23
C SER A 351 -20.55 -7.14 -14.72
N LEU A 352 -21.06 -8.36 -14.83
CA LEU A 352 -20.40 -9.42 -15.60
C LEU A 352 -21.13 -9.53 -16.94
N ALA A 353 -20.42 -9.31 -18.05
CA ALA A 353 -20.97 -9.39 -19.40
C ALA A 353 -20.16 -10.38 -20.26
N GLY A 354 -20.75 -11.54 -20.55
CA GLY A 354 -20.28 -12.44 -21.60
C GLY A 354 -20.96 -12.07 -22.91
N ILE A 355 -20.20 -11.75 -23.95
CA ILE A 355 -20.71 -11.48 -25.30
C ILE A 355 -19.97 -12.43 -26.24
N GLU A 356 -20.63 -13.49 -26.70
CA GLU A 356 -19.98 -14.61 -27.38
C GLU A 356 -20.62 -14.91 -28.75
N ALA A 357 -19.79 -15.35 -29.71
CA ALA A 357 -20.21 -15.81 -31.04
C ALA A 357 -19.51 -17.15 -31.34
N GLY A 358 -20.19 -18.27 -31.12
CA GLY A 358 -19.50 -19.57 -31.04
C GLY A 358 -20.35 -20.73 -30.55
N ALA A 359 -19.69 -21.81 -30.11
CA ALA A 359 -20.29 -22.96 -29.43
C ALA A 359 -19.49 -23.22 -28.13
N ASP A 360 -19.94 -22.72 -26.98
CA ASP A 360 -19.11 -22.32 -25.83
C ASP A 360 -19.73 -22.67 -24.45
N ALA A 361 -18.89 -22.68 -23.38
CA ALA A 361 -19.32 -22.97 -22.00
C ALA A 361 -18.76 -21.99 -20.96
N ALA A 362 -19.62 -21.20 -20.31
CA ALA A 362 -19.27 -20.42 -19.12
C ALA A 362 -19.49 -21.24 -17.83
N THR A 363 -18.43 -21.50 -17.05
CA THR A 363 -18.50 -22.30 -15.82
C THR A 363 -18.00 -21.57 -14.58
N GLY A 364 -18.88 -21.37 -13.60
CA GLY A 364 -18.50 -20.98 -12.23
C GLY A 364 -18.53 -22.20 -11.32
N THR A 365 -17.46 -22.44 -10.55
CA THR A 365 -17.44 -23.44 -9.47
C THR A 365 -16.97 -22.78 -8.18
N LEU A 366 -17.83 -22.78 -7.16
CA LEU A 366 -17.71 -22.11 -5.82
C LEU A 366 -18.41 -20.74 -5.73
N ALA A 367 -18.45 -20.16 -4.51
CA ALA A 367 -19.34 -19.05 -4.15
C ALA A 367 -19.06 -17.76 -4.95
N VAL A 368 -19.73 -17.62 -6.10
CA VAL A 368 -19.74 -16.40 -6.89
C VAL A 368 -20.81 -15.46 -6.33
N ALA A 369 -20.39 -14.29 -5.85
CA ALA A 369 -21.29 -13.21 -5.47
C ALA A 369 -21.22 -12.11 -6.53
N VAL A 370 -22.28 -11.95 -7.31
CA VAL A 370 -22.42 -10.86 -8.29
C VAL A 370 -23.34 -9.81 -7.69
N THR A 371 -22.80 -8.63 -7.40
CA THR A 371 -23.59 -7.46 -6.99
C THR A 371 -23.67 -6.50 -8.19
N GLY A 372 -24.66 -6.73 -9.06
CA GLY A 372 -24.88 -5.99 -10.31
C GLY A 372 -25.60 -6.81 -11.38
N ALA A 373 -25.56 -6.37 -12.64
CA ALA A 373 -26.19 -7.09 -13.75
C ALA A 373 -25.29 -8.21 -14.28
N LEU A 374 -25.85 -9.41 -14.46
CA LEU A 374 -25.24 -10.49 -15.25
C LEU A 374 -25.98 -10.52 -16.59
N THR A 375 -25.27 -10.21 -17.67
CA THR A 375 -25.81 -10.25 -19.03
C THR A 375 -25.03 -11.28 -19.84
N ALA A 376 -25.69 -12.33 -20.29
CA ALA A 376 -25.18 -13.26 -21.29
C ALA A 376 -25.90 -12.98 -22.61
N GLN A 377 -25.17 -12.80 -23.70
CA GLN A 377 -25.72 -12.57 -25.04
C GLN A 377 -25.01 -13.50 -26.01
N GLU A 378 -25.75 -14.43 -26.61
CA GLU A 378 -25.21 -15.56 -27.39
C GLU A 378 -25.89 -15.67 -28.77
N THR A 379 -25.12 -16.06 -29.79
CA THR A 379 -25.62 -16.45 -31.13
C THR A 379 -25.06 -17.83 -31.48
N GLY A 380 -25.83 -18.92 -31.35
CA GLY A 380 -25.25 -20.28 -31.41
C GLY A 380 -26.15 -21.43 -30.95
N GLN A 381 -25.53 -22.58 -30.61
CA GLN A 381 -26.14 -23.75 -29.94
C GLN A 381 -25.36 -23.97 -28.62
N ASP A 382 -25.88 -23.52 -27.47
CA ASP A 382 -25.04 -23.27 -26.27
C ASP A 382 -25.69 -23.62 -24.92
N SER A 383 -24.86 -23.68 -23.86
CA SER A 383 -25.27 -24.05 -22.49
C SER A 383 -24.50 -23.27 -21.41
N PRO A 384 -24.98 -22.10 -20.96
CA PRO A 384 -24.45 -21.46 -19.76
C PRO A 384 -24.73 -22.31 -18.51
N SER A 385 -23.68 -22.83 -17.88
CA SER A 385 -23.77 -23.71 -16.69
C SER A 385 -23.10 -23.08 -15.46
N VAL A 386 -23.91 -22.48 -14.59
CA VAL A 386 -23.44 -21.95 -13.30
C VAL A 386 -23.68 -22.98 -12.20
N SER A 387 -22.62 -23.37 -11.46
CA SER A 387 -22.71 -24.36 -10.37
C SER A 387 -22.11 -23.88 -9.04
N GLY A 388 -22.82 -24.09 -7.92
CA GLY A 388 -22.38 -23.68 -6.56
C GLY A 388 -23.36 -22.76 -5.81
N SER A 389 -22.89 -22.10 -4.75
CA SER A 389 -23.66 -21.10 -3.97
C SER A 389 -23.55 -19.74 -4.64
N VAL A 390 -24.41 -19.46 -5.61
CA VAL A 390 -24.39 -18.19 -6.35
C VAL A 390 -25.40 -17.22 -5.74
N ALA A 391 -24.92 -16.03 -5.36
CA ALA A 391 -25.77 -14.92 -4.91
C ALA A 391 -25.73 -13.81 -5.96
N ILE A 392 -26.85 -13.59 -6.67
CA ILE A 392 -27.00 -12.52 -7.65
C ILE A 392 -27.90 -11.44 -7.04
N SER A 393 -27.35 -10.27 -6.78
CA SER A 393 -28.09 -9.08 -6.37
C SER A 393 -28.13 -8.08 -7.53
N GLY A 394 -29.04 -8.31 -8.49
CA GLY A 394 -29.25 -7.47 -9.68
C GLY A 394 -30.05 -8.18 -10.78
N ALA A 395 -30.10 -7.61 -11.98
CA ALA A 395 -30.79 -8.21 -13.13
C ALA A 395 -29.95 -9.32 -13.77
N LEU A 396 -30.56 -10.46 -14.05
CA LEU A 396 -30.00 -11.51 -14.90
C LEU A 396 -30.76 -11.48 -16.22
N ALA A 397 -30.09 -11.14 -17.31
CA ALA A 397 -30.68 -11.14 -18.65
C ALA A 397 -29.86 -12.07 -19.55
N ALA A 398 -30.50 -13.13 -20.02
CA ALA A 398 -29.99 -13.97 -21.10
C ALA A 398 -30.76 -13.61 -22.38
N GLN A 399 -30.05 -13.40 -23.49
CA GLN A 399 -30.62 -13.10 -24.81
C GLN A 399 -29.96 -14.03 -25.83
N GLU A 400 -30.74 -14.95 -26.40
CA GLU A 400 -30.24 -16.06 -27.22
C GLU A 400 -30.96 -16.13 -28.58
N THR A 401 -30.28 -16.66 -29.61
CA THR A 401 -30.84 -16.95 -30.94
C THR A 401 -30.38 -18.34 -31.40
N GLY A 402 -31.23 -19.39 -31.32
CA GLY A 402 -30.76 -20.76 -31.51
C GLY A 402 -31.72 -21.89 -31.10
N THR A 403 -31.16 -23.03 -30.66
CA THR A 403 -31.86 -24.21 -30.07
C THR A 403 -31.04 -24.61 -28.85
N ASP A 404 -31.48 -24.23 -27.63
CA ASP A 404 -30.56 -24.02 -26.51
C ASP A 404 -31.07 -24.53 -25.13
N ASP A 405 -30.14 -24.76 -24.19
CA ASP A 405 -30.36 -25.28 -22.82
C ASP A 405 -29.79 -24.31 -21.75
N LEU A 406 -30.63 -23.54 -21.04
CA LEU A 406 -30.21 -22.79 -19.84
C LEU A 406 -30.19 -23.71 -18.62
N GLY A 407 -29.00 -24.15 -18.19
CA GLY A 407 -28.80 -25.08 -17.07
C GLY A 407 -28.25 -24.45 -15.79
N ALA A 408 -29.12 -24.04 -14.86
CA ALA A 408 -28.68 -23.66 -13.50
C ALA A 408 -28.73 -24.88 -12.56
N SER A 409 -27.57 -25.41 -12.16
CA SER A 409 -27.49 -26.55 -11.21
C SER A 409 -26.70 -26.18 -9.96
N GLY A 410 -27.39 -25.94 -8.85
CA GLY A 410 -26.73 -25.59 -7.58
C GLY A 410 -27.69 -25.46 -6.39
N THR A 411 -27.20 -25.80 -5.19
CA THR A 411 -27.84 -25.37 -3.95
C THR A 411 -27.62 -23.86 -3.80
N VAL A 412 -28.59 -23.07 -4.27
CA VAL A 412 -28.79 -21.72 -3.77
C VAL A 412 -29.16 -21.86 -2.29
N THR A 413 -28.15 -21.84 -1.42
CA THR A 413 -28.32 -22.10 0.00
C THR A 413 -29.17 -21.00 0.62
N ASP A 414 -30.05 -21.41 1.53
CA ASP A 414 -30.99 -20.59 2.31
C ASP A 414 -30.34 -19.25 2.73
N GLY A 415 -30.69 -18.16 2.02
CA GLY A 415 -30.13 -16.81 2.21
C GLY A 415 -29.53 -16.15 0.96
N ALA A 416 -29.12 -16.91 -0.05
CA ALA A 416 -28.76 -16.37 -1.37
C ALA A 416 -30.03 -16.22 -2.22
N SER A 417 -30.66 -15.05 -2.26
CA SER A 417 -31.80 -14.82 -3.16
C SER A 417 -31.30 -14.23 -4.47
N ILE A 418 -31.87 -14.63 -5.62
CA ILE A 418 -31.83 -13.77 -6.81
C ILE A 418 -32.78 -12.61 -6.52
N THR A 419 -32.24 -11.44 -6.18
CA THR A 419 -33.01 -10.20 -6.00
C THR A 419 -32.90 -9.36 -7.26
N GLY A 420 -33.88 -9.47 -8.16
CA GLY A 420 -33.91 -8.76 -9.44
C GLY A 420 -34.89 -9.37 -10.45
N THR A 421 -34.88 -8.84 -11.68
CA THR A 421 -35.66 -9.39 -12.80
C THR A 421 -34.81 -10.46 -13.50
N LEU A 422 -35.38 -11.65 -13.71
CA LEU A 422 -34.87 -12.66 -14.64
C LEU A 422 -35.69 -12.56 -15.93
N THR A 423 -35.05 -12.15 -17.03
CA THR A 423 -35.67 -12.11 -18.36
C THR A 423 -34.90 -13.01 -19.31
N ALA A 424 -35.57 -14.02 -19.85
CA ALA A 424 -35.13 -14.75 -21.03
C ALA A 424 -35.92 -14.23 -22.23
N GLN A 425 -35.25 -13.93 -23.35
CA GLN A 425 -35.85 -13.51 -24.62
C GLN A 425 -35.21 -14.30 -25.74
N GLU A 426 -35.98 -15.12 -26.44
CA GLU A 426 -35.46 -16.16 -27.35
C GLU A 426 -36.20 -16.17 -28.71
N SER A 427 -35.50 -16.63 -29.75
CA SER A 427 -36.09 -17.01 -31.05
C SER A 427 -35.59 -18.42 -31.44
N GLY A 428 -36.35 -19.46 -31.12
CA GLY A 428 -35.86 -20.85 -31.13
C GLY A 428 -36.88 -21.86 -30.64
N ALA A 429 -36.47 -23.12 -30.41
CA ALA A 429 -37.27 -24.18 -29.77
C ALA A 429 -36.42 -24.82 -28.65
N ASP A 430 -36.75 -24.55 -27.38
CA ASP A 430 -35.74 -24.43 -26.31
C ASP A 430 -36.17 -25.07 -24.96
N SER A 431 -35.22 -25.29 -24.03
CA SER A 431 -35.51 -25.78 -22.67
C SER A 431 -34.80 -25.00 -21.55
N ALA A 432 -35.57 -24.33 -20.70
CA ALA A 432 -35.07 -23.73 -19.46
C ALA A 432 -35.15 -24.74 -18.29
N ALA A 433 -34.00 -25.15 -17.74
CA ALA A 433 -33.94 -26.13 -16.66
C ALA A 433 -33.28 -25.57 -15.37
N ALA A 434 -34.06 -25.49 -14.30
CA ALA A 434 -33.56 -25.11 -12.96
C ALA A 434 -33.57 -26.33 -12.03
N SER A 435 -32.43 -26.68 -11.44
CA SER A 435 -32.33 -27.78 -10.46
C SER A 435 -31.75 -27.33 -9.11
N GLY A 436 -32.43 -27.67 -8.00
CA GLY A 436 -32.01 -27.29 -6.63
C GLY A 436 -33.03 -26.44 -5.84
N SER A 437 -32.56 -25.67 -4.85
CA SER A 437 -33.38 -24.80 -3.98
C SER A 437 -33.36 -23.34 -4.45
N VAL A 438 -33.89 -23.04 -5.63
CA VAL A 438 -33.79 -21.70 -6.24
C VAL A 438 -34.85 -20.75 -5.68
N ALA A 439 -34.42 -19.64 -5.05
CA ALA A 439 -35.31 -18.56 -4.61
C ALA A 439 -35.18 -17.33 -5.52
N ILE A 440 -36.23 -17.05 -6.30
CA ILE A 440 -36.33 -15.87 -7.16
C ILE A 440 -37.20 -14.83 -6.43
N ASN A 441 -36.61 -13.73 -6.00
CA ASN A 441 -37.27 -12.65 -5.27
C ASN A 441 -37.43 -11.44 -6.21
N GLY A 442 -38.27 -11.60 -7.24
CA GLY A 442 -38.47 -10.66 -8.33
C GLY A 442 -39.36 -11.21 -9.45
N ALA A 443 -39.37 -10.57 -10.61
CA ALA A 443 -40.16 -11.03 -11.76
C ALA A 443 -39.35 -12.02 -12.62
N LEU A 444 -39.99 -13.12 -13.00
CA LEU A 444 -39.53 -14.06 -14.03
C LEU A 444 -40.40 -13.83 -15.26
N ALA A 445 -39.80 -13.42 -16.38
CA ALA A 445 -40.49 -13.26 -17.65
C ALA A 445 -39.79 -14.10 -18.72
N ALA A 446 -40.51 -15.08 -19.26
CA ALA A 446 -40.16 -15.79 -20.49
C ALA A 446 -41.10 -15.29 -21.60
N GLN A 447 -40.54 -14.91 -22.75
CA GLN A 447 -41.27 -14.35 -23.90
C GLN A 447 -40.78 -15.05 -25.16
N GLU A 448 -41.65 -15.86 -25.79
CA GLU A 448 -41.25 -16.87 -26.80
C GLU A 448 -42.19 -16.88 -28.04
N ALA A 449 -41.68 -17.41 -29.16
CA ALA A 449 -42.35 -17.44 -30.47
C ALA A 449 -42.47 -18.84 -31.14
N ALA A 450 -41.99 -19.94 -30.53
CA ALA A 450 -42.13 -21.31 -31.05
C ALA A 450 -42.54 -22.36 -29.96
N ASN A 451 -42.05 -23.62 -30.02
CA ASN A 451 -42.51 -24.77 -29.22
C ASN A 451 -41.49 -25.16 -28.12
N ASP A 452 -41.81 -25.01 -26.82
CA ASP A 452 -40.79 -24.95 -25.74
C ASP A 452 -41.08 -25.82 -24.46
N ASN A 453 -40.03 -26.04 -23.62
CA ASN A 453 -40.09 -26.83 -22.37
C ASN A 453 -39.41 -26.18 -21.14
N LEU A 454 -40.19 -25.60 -20.21
CA LEU A 454 -39.71 -25.17 -18.89
C LEU A 454 -39.70 -26.35 -17.88
N ALA A 455 -38.52 -26.78 -17.44
CA ALA A 455 -38.31 -27.91 -16.53
C ALA A 455 -37.68 -27.50 -15.18
N ALA A 456 -38.50 -27.33 -14.14
CA ALA A 456 -38.01 -27.06 -12.79
C ALA A 456 -37.95 -28.34 -11.93
N THR A 457 -36.76 -28.71 -11.43
CA THR A 457 -36.53 -29.88 -10.56
C THR A 457 -35.93 -29.47 -9.21
N GLY A 458 -36.78 -29.23 -8.20
CA GLY A 458 -36.35 -28.87 -6.84
C GLY A 458 -37.29 -27.87 -6.14
N GLY A 459 -36.86 -27.31 -5.01
CA GLY A 459 -37.63 -26.32 -4.26
C GLY A 459 -37.50 -24.92 -4.87
N VAL A 460 -38.19 -24.67 -5.98
CA VAL A 460 -38.21 -23.36 -6.63
C VAL A 460 -39.28 -22.47 -5.99
N SER A 461 -38.90 -21.34 -5.40
CA SER A 461 -39.82 -20.35 -4.83
C SER A 461 -39.72 -19.03 -5.58
N ILE A 462 -40.82 -18.60 -6.20
CA ILE A 462 -40.92 -17.32 -6.90
C ILE A 462 -41.77 -16.36 -6.05
N ALA A 463 -41.11 -15.36 -5.47
CA ALA A 463 -41.73 -14.28 -4.71
C ALA A 463 -41.83 -13.02 -5.59
N GLY A 464 -42.70 -13.08 -6.61
CA GLY A 464 -42.93 -11.98 -7.56
C GLY A 464 -43.88 -12.36 -8.69
N SER A 465 -43.78 -11.67 -9.84
CA SER A 465 -44.62 -11.96 -11.01
C SER A 465 -43.95 -12.99 -11.91
N LEU A 466 -44.65 -14.09 -12.20
CA LEU A 466 -44.31 -14.99 -13.30
C LEU A 466 -45.15 -14.59 -14.52
N VAL A 467 -44.49 -14.15 -15.59
CA VAL A 467 -45.14 -13.81 -16.86
C VAL A 467 -44.63 -14.78 -17.92
N ALA A 468 -45.54 -15.55 -18.49
CA ALA A 468 -45.30 -16.42 -19.65
C ALA A 468 -46.24 -15.94 -20.76
N ALA A 469 -45.72 -15.47 -21.88
CA ALA A 469 -46.54 -14.92 -22.97
C ALA A 469 -46.05 -15.49 -24.31
N GLU A 470 -46.91 -16.28 -24.97
CA GLU A 470 -46.46 -17.26 -25.99
C GLU A 470 -47.38 -17.33 -27.24
N THR A 471 -46.79 -17.77 -28.37
CA THR A 471 -47.48 -18.20 -29.61
C THR A 471 -46.89 -19.56 -30.08
N GLY A 472 -47.55 -20.72 -29.83
CA GLY A 472 -46.90 -22.03 -30.01
C GLY A 472 -47.72 -23.29 -29.65
N GLN A 473 -47.07 -24.47 -29.59
CA GLN A 473 -47.53 -25.71 -28.92
C GLN A 473 -46.50 -26.14 -27.86
N ASP A 474 -46.83 -26.03 -26.57
CA ASP A 474 -45.83 -25.97 -25.48
C ASP A 474 -46.05 -26.95 -24.30
N PHE A 475 -44.99 -27.24 -23.53
CA PHE A 475 -45.01 -28.13 -22.34
C PHE A 475 -44.28 -27.52 -21.13
N ALA A 476 -45.01 -27.07 -20.10
CA ALA A 476 -44.41 -26.62 -18.84
C ALA A 476 -44.54 -27.70 -17.75
N ALA A 477 -43.42 -28.24 -17.26
CA ALA A 477 -43.42 -29.30 -16.25
C ALA A 477 -42.51 -29.03 -15.04
N GLY A 478 -43.11 -29.13 -13.85
CA GLY A 478 -42.39 -29.04 -12.57
C GLY A 478 -42.49 -30.37 -11.81
N ALA A 479 -41.36 -31.04 -11.56
CA ALA A 479 -41.33 -32.34 -10.87
C ALA A 479 -41.28 -32.24 -9.32
N ALA A 480 -41.28 -31.02 -8.77
CA ALA A 480 -41.26 -30.75 -7.33
C ALA A 480 -42.13 -29.52 -6.97
N THR A 481 -42.36 -29.27 -5.67
CA THR A 481 -43.19 -28.17 -5.13
C THR A 481 -42.64 -26.79 -5.51
N ALA A 482 -42.92 -26.33 -6.74
CA ALA A 482 -42.77 -24.94 -7.11
C ALA A 482 -43.84 -24.12 -6.36
N ARG A 483 -43.42 -23.06 -5.65
CA ARG A 483 -44.33 -22.17 -4.91
C ARG A 483 -44.23 -20.76 -5.49
N VAL A 484 -45.31 -20.30 -6.11
CA VAL A 484 -45.44 -18.91 -6.59
C VAL A 484 -46.27 -18.15 -5.56
N THR A 485 -45.68 -17.12 -4.95
CA THR A 485 -46.34 -16.28 -3.93
C THR A 485 -46.80 -14.92 -4.47
N GLY A 486 -46.62 -14.65 -5.77
CA GLY A 486 -47.08 -13.43 -6.45
C GLY A 486 -48.00 -13.69 -7.65
N ALA A 487 -48.02 -12.77 -8.62
CA ALA A 487 -48.94 -12.84 -9.77
C ALA A 487 -48.44 -13.84 -10.83
N LEU A 488 -49.35 -14.67 -11.34
CA LEU A 488 -49.12 -15.51 -12.51
C LEU A 488 -49.91 -14.93 -13.68
N TYR A 489 -49.22 -14.54 -14.76
CA TYR A 489 -49.82 -14.03 -15.98
C TYR A 489 -49.37 -14.89 -17.16
N ALA A 490 -50.21 -15.85 -17.54
CA ALA A 490 -50.03 -16.66 -18.74
C ALA A 490 -50.92 -16.09 -19.86
N VAL A 491 -50.36 -15.80 -21.04
CA VAL A 491 -51.12 -15.38 -22.23
C VAL A 491 -50.86 -16.39 -23.34
N GLU A 492 -51.90 -17.15 -23.70
CA GLU A 492 -51.79 -18.31 -24.59
C GLU A 492 -52.39 -18.04 -25.98
N VAL A 493 -51.68 -18.45 -27.04
CA VAL A 493 -52.19 -18.61 -28.41
C VAL A 493 -51.67 -19.96 -28.95
N GLY A 494 -52.36 -21.07 -28.65
CA GLY A 494 -51.78 -22.40 -28.89
C GLY A 494 -52.61 -23.60 -28.42
N SER A 495 -52.02 -24.80 -28.49
CA SER A 495 -52.56 -26.03 -27.87
C SER A 495 -51.49 -26.68 -26.98
N ASP A 496 -51.54 -26.37 -25.68
CA ASP A 496 -50.40 -26.55 -24.77
C ASP A 496 -50.76 -27.45 -23.57
N THR A 497 -49.73 -27.98 -22.87
CA THR A 497 -49.88 -28.82 -21.66
C THR A 497 -49.11 -28.24 -20.47
N PHE A 498 -49.84 -27.83 -19.43
CA PHE A 498 -49.28 -27.42 -18.14
C PHE A 498 -49.35 -28.58 -17.13
N ALA A 499 -48.20 -29.17 -16.76
CA ALA A 499 -48.11 -30.36 -15.91
C ALA A 499 -47.28 -30.09 -14.65
N THR A 500 -47.90 -29.55 -13.60
CA THR A 500 -47.18 -29.25 -12.36
C THR A 500 -48.05 -29.34 -11.11
N THR A 501 -47.40 -29.57 -9.96
CA THR A 501 -47.99 -29.50 -8.62
C THR A 501 -47.63 -28.13 -8.00
N VAL A 502 -48.04 -27.02 -8.62
CA VAL A 502 -47.76 -25.66 -8.09
C VAL A 502 -48.67 -25.38 -6.90
N LEU A 503 -48.08 -25.01 -5.76
CA LEU A 503 -48.83 -24.35 -4.69
C LEU A 503 -48.80 -22.84 -4.99
N VAL A 504 -49.87 -22.33 -5.60
CA VAL A 504 -50.03 -20.89 -5.81
C VAL A 504 -50.71 -20.31 -4.57
N ASP A 505 -49.98 -19.57 -3.75
CA ASP A 505 -50.59 -18.76 -2.69
C ASP A 505 -51.06 -17.43 -3.28
N ALA A 506 -51.99 -17.49 -4.24
CA ALA A 506 -52.52 -16.29 -4.87
C ALA A 506 -53.41 -15.52 -3.89
N ASN A 507 -53.16 -14.22 -3.75
CA ASN A 507 -54.19 -13.30 -3.30
C ASN A 507 -55.26 -13.24 -4.42
N PRO A 508 -56.53 -13.60 -4.19
CA PRO A 508 -57.50 -14.04 -5.22
C PRO A 508 -57.99 -12.97 -6.23
N THR A 509 -57.28 -11.86 -6.44
CA THR A 509 -57.77 -10.74 -7.25
C THR A 509 -57.35 -10.74 -8.73
N THR A 510 -56.42 -11.58 -9.21
CA THR A 510 -55.93 -11.48 -10.61
C THR A 510 -55.55 -12.80 -11.32
N THR A 511 -56.09 -13.96 -10.95
CA THR A 511 -55.91 -15.17 -11.80
C THR A 511 -56.93 -15.16 -12.93
N ARG A 512 -56.51 -14.84 -14.16
CA ARG A 512 -57.38 -14.82 -15.35
C ARG A 512 -56.86 -15.82 -16.39
N LEU A 513 -57.19 -17.10 -16.21
CA LEU A 513 -57.02 -18.13 -17.24
C LEU A 513 -58.05 -17.86 -18.35
N ALA A 514 -57.64 -17.29 -19.48
CA ALA A 514 -58.53 -16.97 -20.59
C ALA A 514 -58.39 -18.01 -21.72
N SER A 515 -58.98 -19.20 -21.54
CA SER A 515 -59.05 -20.19 -22.63
C SER A 515 -60.04 -19.75 -23.71
N SER A 516 -59.56 -19.14 -24.80
CA SER A 516 -60.38 -18.80 -25.97
C SER A 516 -60.40 -19.98 -26.97
N ASN A 517 -61.09 -21.06 -26.63
CA ASN A 517 -61.31 -22.15 -27.57
C ASN A 517 -62.47 -21.78 -28.52
N ARG A 518 -62.17 -21.21 -29.70
CA ARG A 518 -63.18 -20.86 -30.70
C ARG A 518 -63.33 -22.02 -31.70
N PRO A 519 -64.46 -22.75 -31.75
CA PRO A 519 -64.62 -23.85 -32.68
C PRO A 519 -64.64 -23.32 -34.13
N SER A 520 -63.81 -23.90 -34.99
CA SER A 520 -63.81 -23.65 -36.43
C SER A 520 -65.17 -24.00 -37.01
N ARG A 521 -65.95 -23.00 -37.43
CA ARG A 521 -67.11 -23.23 -38.30
C ARG A 521 -66.59 -23.56 -39.70
N SER A 522 -66.70 -24.82 -40.11
CA SER A 522 -66.68 -25.17 -41.54
C SER A 522 -67.95 -24.63 -42.19
N ALA A 523 -67.81 -23.78 -43.20
CA ALA A 523 -68.87 -23.49 -44.16
C ALA A 523 -68.50 -24.14 -45.49
N ALA A 524 -69.45 -24.91 -46.03
CA ALA A 524 -69.46 -25.43 -47.39
C ALA A 524 -69.66 -24.32 -48.42
#